data_AF-A0A495KXW7-F1
#
_entry.id   AF-A0A495KXW7-F1
#
_cell.length_a   1.000
_cell.length_b   1.000
_cell.length_c   1.000
_cell.angle_alpha   90.00
_cell.angle_beta   90.00
_cell.angle_gamma   90.00
#
_symmetry.space_group_name_H-M   'P 1'
#
loop_
_entity.id
_entity.type
_entity.pdbx_description
1 polymer ?
#
loop_
_entity_poly.entity_id
_entity_poly.type
_entity_poly.pdbx_seq_one_letter_code
_entity_poly.pdbx_strand_id
1 'polypeptide(L)'
;MAHGGTLRTVTAALVCALALGAAPSMAAAHTADVPKDEASEDFSPRRYYTTWRDSRSYWSQDTRYATGGWLWAGRNAFFCQIEGEPHSDGQGRMSTWWVLTDDSVGNLDVFVSATSLRVAEPWKPVDGLPRC
;
A
#
# COMPACT_ATOMS: atom_id res chain seq x y z
N MET A 1 -5.40 43.33 -51.87
CA MET A 1 -4.27 42.39 -52.00
C MET A 1 -4.68 41.15 -51.22
N ALA A 2 -5.48 40.22 -51.78
CA ALA A 2 -5.16 39.18 -52.76
C ALA A 2 -4.21 38.09 -52.24
N HIS A 3 -4.63 36.83 -52.47
CA HIS A 3 -4.03 35.51 -52.17
C HIS A 3 -4.41 34.95 -50.77
N GLY A 4 -5.18 33.86 -50.63
CA GLY A 4 -5.46 32.74 -51.54
C GLY A 4 -4.67 31.51 -51.08
N GLY A 5 -5.35 30.46 -50.62
CA GLY A 5 -4.72 29.22 -50.18
C GLY A 5 -5.73 28.16 -49.78
N THR A 6 -6.01 27.25 -50.71
CA THR A 6 -7.11 26.28 -50.71
C THR A 6 -6.57 24.87 -50.44
N LEU A 7 -7.37 24.05 -49.74
CA LEU A 7 -7.43 22.57 -49.76
C LEU A 7 -6.21 21.73 -49.32
N ARG A 8 -6.45 20.77 -48.40
CA ARG A 8 -6.62 19.34 -48.75
C ARG A 8 -6.94 18.48 -47.51
N THR A 9 -8.17 17.98 -47.48
CA THR A 9 -8.59 16.77 -46.75
C THR A 9 -7.84 15.55 -47.29
N VAL A 10 -7.34 14.68 -46.41
CA VAL A 10 -7.12 13.25 -46.71
C VAL A 10 -7.70 12.43 -45.56
N THR A 11 -8.86 11.87 -45.83
CA THR A 11 -9.47 10.75 -45.11
C THR A 11 -8.69 9.48 -45.43
N ALA A 12 -8.35 8.68 -44.42
CA ALA A 12 -8.05 7.26 -44.60
C ALA A 12 -8.59 6.49 -43.40
N ALA A 13 -9.82 6.01 -43.53
CA ALA A 13 -10.39 5.00 -42.67
C ALA A 13 -9.73 3.65 -43.00
N LEU A 14 -9.20 2.98 -41.99
CA LEU A 14 -8.83 1.57 -42.10
C LEU A 14 -9.80 0.77 -41.23
N VAL A 15 -10.86 0.28 -41.88
CA VAL A 15 -11.70 -0.80 -41.39
C VAL A 15 -10.95 -2.10 -41.67
N CYS A 16 -10.70 -2.93 -40.67
CA CYS A 16 -10.33 -4.33 -40.89
C CYS A 16 -11.22 -5.24 -40.06
N ALA A 17 -11.58 -6.35 -40.70
CA ALA A 17 -12.79 -7.11 -40.51
C ALA A 17 -12.84 -7.94 -39.22
N LEU A 18 -14.08 -8.18 -38.81
CA LEU A 18 -14.55 -9.27 -37.95
C LEU A 18 -13.95 -10.61 -38.37
N ALA A 19 -13.42 -11.35 -37.41
CA ALA A 19 -13.35 -12.80 -37.48
C ALA A 19 -14.12 -13.38 -36.29
N LEU A 20 -15.38 -13.77 -36.53
CA LEU A 20 -16.12 -14.69 -35.66
C LEU A 20 -15.46 -16.07 -35.76
N GLY A 21 -14.61 -16.40 -34.79
CA GLY A 21 -14.15 -17.76 -34.57
C GLY A 21 -14.95 -18.41 -33.44
N ALA A 22 -16.01 -19.14 -33.77
CA ALA A 22 -16.61 -20.11 -32.85
C ALA A 22 -15.81 -21.40 -32.95
N ALA A 23 -15.22 -21.83 -31.83
CA ALA A 23 -14.58 -23.14 -31.68
C ALA A 23 -15.00 -23.76 -30.33
N PRO A 24 -14.98 -25.10 -30.22
CA PRO A 24 -15.99 -25.87 -29.50
C PRO A 24 -15.76 -25.99 -27.99
N SER A 25 -16.86 -26.24 -27.27
CA SER A 25 -16.86 -26.77 -25.92
C SER A 25 -16.12 -28.11 -25.86
N MET A 26 -15.01 -28.16 -25.12
CA MET A 26 -14.52 -29.39 -24.51
C MET A 26 -14.51 -29.22 -23.00
N ALA A 27 -15.27 -30.11 -22.36
CA ALA A 27 -15.28 -30.36 -20.94
C ALA A 27 -13.90 -30.79 -20.45
N ALA A 28 -13.49 -30.23 -19.32
CA ALA A 28 -12.99 -31.00 -18.18
C ALA A 28 -12.91 -30.02 -17.01
N ALA A 29 -13.75 -30.25 -16.01
CA ALA A 29 -13.57 -29.68 -14.70
C ALA A 29 -12.23 -30.20 -14.15
N HIS A 30 -11.18 -29.40 -14.29
CA HIS A 30 -10.03 -29.53 -13.41
C HIS A 30 -10.44 -28.90 -12.07
N THR A 31 -11.14 -29.67 -11.24
CA THR A 31 -10.96 -29.54 -9.80
C THR A 31 -9.53 -30.01 -9.54
N ALA A 32 -8.58 -29.11 -9.78
CA ALA A 32 -7.30 -29.20 -9.10
C ALA A 32 -7.64 -29.08 -7.62
N ASP A 33 -7.72 -30.23 -6.95
CA ASP A 33 -7.46 -30.33 -5.53
C ASP A 33 -6.10 -29.68 -5.31
N VAL A 34 -6.11 -28.39 -4.98
CA VAL A 34 -4.92 -27.68 -4.53
C VAL A 34 -4.59 -28.29 -3.17
N PRO A 35 -3.43 -28.94 -3.00
CA PRO A 35 -2.99 -29.39 -1.70
C PRO A 35 -3.02 -28.20 -0.75
N LYS A 36 -3.80 -28.33 0.32
CA LYS A 36 -4.07 -27.29 1.32
C LYS A 36 -2.87 -27.05 2.25
N ASP A 37 -1.64 -27.24 1.79
CA ASP A 37 -0.46 -27.15 2.64
C ASP A 37 0.80 -26.91 1.80
N GLU A 38 0.87 -25.80 1.05
CA GLU A 38 2.16 -25.21 0.66
C GLU A 38 1.95 -23.70 0.40
N ALA A 39 2.77 -22.89 1.08
CA ALA A 39 2.82 -21.42 1.09
C ALA A 39 1.79 -20.69 1.98
N SER A 40 2.23 -20.37 3.19
CA SER A 40 2.34 -18.95 3.51
C SER A 40 3.49 -18.76 4.46
N GLU A 41 4.46 -17.96 4.03
CA GLU A 41 5.49 -17.34 4.86
C GLU A 41 4.92 -16.97 6.22
N ASP A 42 5.71 -17.17 7.28
CA ASP A 42 5.35 -16.88 8.66
C ASP A 42 5.09 -15.37 8.81
N PHE A 43 3.90 -14.95 8.37
CA PHE A 43 3.44 -13.57 8.46
C PHE A 43 3.25 -13.32 9.94
N SER A 44 4.15 -12.54 10.51
CA SER A 44 3.97 -11.95 11.84
C SER A 44 2.50 -11.51 11.98
N PRO A 45 1.78 -11.99 13.02
CA PRO A 45 0.33 -11.94 13.04
C PRO A 45 -0.16 -10.49 12.89
N ARG A 46 -0.83 -10.21 11.76
CA ARG A 46 -1.32 -8.86 11.44
C ARG A 46 -2.31 -8.41 12.52
N ARG A 47 -2.02 -7.27 13.15
CA ARG A 47 -2.93 -6.60 14.08
C ARG A 47 -3.48 -5.33 13.44
N TYR A 48 -4.76 -5.07 13.63
CA TYR A 48 -5.42 -3.91 13.02
C TYR A 48 -5.65 -2.81 14.04
N TYR A 49 -5.16 -1.62 13.74
CA TYR A 49 -5.33 -0.43 14.57
C TYR A 49 -5.84 0.74 13.73
N THR A 50 -6.50 1.70 14.39
CA THR A 50 -6.94 2.93 13.74
C THR A 50 -5.89 4.02 13.87
N THR A 51 -5.43 4.55 12.75
CA THR A 51 -4.68 5.80 12.68
C THR A 51 -5.65 6.98 12.62
N TRP A 52 -5.37 8.04 13.36
CA TRP A 52 -6.25 9.22 13.42
C TRP A 52 -5.85 10.32 12.44
N ARG A 53 -4.70 10.15 11.78
CA ARG A 53 -4.14 11.07 10.78
C ARG A 53 -3.30 10.30 9.78
N ASP A 54 -3.00 10.96 8.68
CA ASP A 54 -1.98 10.50 7.75
C ASP A 54 -0.60 10.57 8.41
N SER A 55 0.23 9.58 8.14
CA SER A 55 1.59 9.47 8.64
C SER A 55 2.57 9.22 7.49
N ARG A 56 3.72 9.89 7.53
CA ARG A 56 4.85 9.51 6.65
C ARG A 56 5.37 8.14 7.06
N SER A 57 5.82 7.36 6.07
CA SER A 57 6.50 6.10 6.28
C SER A 57 8.02 6.24 6.10
N TYR A 58 8.76 5.35 6.75
CA TYR A 58 10.23 5.39 6.84
C TYR A 58 10.80 3.98 6.71
N TRP A 59 11.98 3.85 6.11
CA TRP A 59 12.70 2.57 6.00
C TRP A 59 13.34 2.11 7.31
N SER A 60 13.33 2.97 8.33
CA SER A 60 13.80 2.67 9.68
C SER A 60 13.04 3.49 10.70
N GLN A 61 13.30 3.24 11.98
CA GLN A 61 12.72 3.97 13.12
C GLN A 61 13.40 5.32 13.37
N ASP A 62 13.85 5.98 12.30
CA ASP A 62 14.60 7.23 12.30
C ASP A 62 14.12 8.07 11.11
N THR A 63 13.71 9.30 11.40
CA THR A 63 13.08 10.21 10.43
C THR A 63 13.98 10.60 9.27
N ARG A 64 15.30 10.35 9.37
CA ARG A 64 16.27 10.57 8.28
C ARG A 64 16.05 9.65 7.08
N TYR A 65 15.38 8.51 7.26
CA TYR A 65 15.19 7.49 6.22
C TYR A 65 13.76 7.45 5.69
N ALA A 66 13.20 8.61 5.33
CA ALA A 66 11.86 8.69 4.75
C ALA A 66 11.76 7.89 3.44
N THR A 67 10.64 7.20 3.24
CA THR A 67 10.36 6.45 2.00
C THR A 67 9.85 7.36 0.88
N GLY A 68 9.32 8.54 1.23
CA GLY A 68 8.49 9.36 0.35
C GLY A 68 7.01 8.94 0.32
N GLY A 69 6.67 7.84 0.99
CA GLY A 69 5.33 7.29 1.09
C GLY A 69 4.54 7.76 2.31
N TRP A 70 3.29 7.28 2.37
CA TRP A 70 2.30 7.67 3.35
C TRP A 70 1.41 6.50 3.75
N LEU A 71 1.10 6.43 5.03
CA LEU A 71 -0.01 5.64 5.57
C LEU A 71 -1.19 6.57 5.81
N TRP A 72 -2.30 6.34 5.13
CA TRP A 72 -3.50 7.17 5.27
C TRP A 72 -4.24 6.89 6.59
N ALA A 73 -4.95 7.91 7.07
CA ALA A 73 -5.82 7.80 8.24
C ALA A 73 -6.89 6.72 8.02
N GLY A 74 -7.13 5.90 9.05
CA GLY A 74 -8.12 4.84 8.99
C GLY A 74 -7.66 3.55 9.65
N ARG A 75 -8.28 2.43 9.28
CA ARG A 75 -7.94 1.12 9.82
C ARG A 75 -6.82 0.50 9.01
N ASN A 76 -5.66 0.31 9.64
CA ASN A 76 -4.44 -0.17 8.99
C ASN A 76 -3.93 -1.44 9.68
N ALA A 77 -3.17 -2.26 8.93
CA ALA A 77 -2.54 -3.47 9.44
C ALA A 77 -1.12 -3.16 9.93
N PHE A 78 -0.74 -3.70 11.07
CA PHE A 78 0.57 -3.56 11.68
C PHE A 78 1.09 -4.93 12.12
N PHE A 79 2.40 -5.13 12.05
CA PHE A 79 3.01 -6.44 12.25
C PHE A 79 3.72 -6.54 13.60
N CYS A 80 4.56 -5.56 13.93
CA CYS A 80 5.29 -5.49 15.18
C CYS A 80 5.64 -4.04 15.53
N GLN A 81 6.24 -3.83 16.69
CA GLN A 81 6.71 -2.54 17.17
C GLN A 81 8.12 -2.58 17.72
N ILE A 82 8.77 -1.43 17.73
CA ILE A 82 10.15 -1.29 18.19
C ILE A 82 10.41 0.16 18.62
N GLU A 83 11.33 0.32 19.56
CA GLU A 83 11.79 1.65 19.98
C GLU A 83 12.82 2.21 18.99
N GLY A 84 12.75 3.51 18.75
CA GLY A 84 13.67 4.22 17.86
C GLY A 84 13.77 5.70 18.21
N GLU A 85 13.99 6.54 17.20
CA GLU A 85 14.09 7.98 17.37
C GLU A 85 12.79 8.54 17.99
N PRO A 86 12.86 9.41 19.02
CA PRO A 86 11.70 10.15 19.50
C PRO A 86 11.07 10.98 18.38
N HIS A 87 9.77 10.79 18.15
CA HIS A 87 9.03 11.49 17.11
C HIS A 87 7.89 12.32 17.68
N SER A 88 7.75 13.55 17.19
CA SER A 88 6.62 14.44 17.45
C SER A 88 5.68 14.45 16.25
N ASP A 89 4.38 14.38 16.52
CA ASP A 89 3.36 14.58 15.48
C ASP A 89 3.12 16.07 15.16
N GLY A 90 3.75 16.99 15.89
CA GLY A 90 3.55 18.45 15.76
C GLY A 90 2.20 18.94 16.30
N GLN A 91 1.42 18.08 16.94
CA GLN A 91 0.09 18.37 17.54
C GLN A 91 0.05 18.04 19.04
N GLY A 92 1.22 17.82 19.65
CA GLY A 92 1.37 17.59 21.09
C GLY A 92 1.50 16.12 21.49
N ARG A 93 1.54 15.17 20.54
CA ARG A 93 1.86 13.76 20.84
C ARG A 93 3.32 13.48 20.52
N MET A 94 3.94 12.73 21.42
CA MET A 94 5.32 12.26 21.31
C MET A 94 5.36 10.76 21.50
N SER A 95 6.23 10.05 20.79
CA SER A 95 6.51 8.63 21.06
C SER A 95 7.92 8.26 20.62
N THR A 96 8.55 7.34 21.35
CA THR A 96 9.74 6.59 20.91
C THR A 96 9.39 5.31 20.17
N TRP A 97 8.10 4.96 20.10
CA TRP A 97 7.64 3.71 19.51
C TRP A 97 7.29 3.89 18.04
N TRP A 98 7.73 2.92 17.26
CA TRP A 98 7.52 2.81 15.82
C TRP A 98 6.87 1.47 15.53
N VAL A 99 5.94 1.48 14.57
CA VAL A 99 5.17 0.28 14.20
C VAL A 99 5.46 -0.08 12.75
N LEU A 100 5.76 -1.36 12.51
CA LEU A 100 6.02 -1.92 11.19
C LEU A 100 4.69 -2.18 10.46
N THR A 101 4.60 -1.77 9.21
CA THR A 101 3.40 -1.82 8.38
C THR A 101 3.77 -1.85 6.89
N ASP A 102 2.76 -2.07 6.05
CA ASP A 102 2.82 -1.75 4.63
C ASP A 102 2.08 -0.41 4.46
N ASP A 103 2.69 0.56 3.79
CA ASP A 103 2.04 1.86 3.62
C ASP A 103 0.99 1.86 2.51
N SER A 104 0.22 2.95 2.44
CA SER A 104 -0.91 3.06 1.51
C SER A 104 -0.49 3.29 0.06
N VAL A 105 0.81 3.48 -0.21
CA VAL A 105 1.33 3.72 -1.56
C VAL A 105 2.17 2.55 -2.10
N GLY A 106 2.22 1.44 -1.35
CA GLY A 106 2.80 0.18 -1.80
C GLY A 106 4.23 -0.08 -1.34
N ASN A 107 4.78 0.71 -0.42
CA ASN A 107 6.03 0.32 0.24
C ASN A 107 5.72 -0.73 1.31
N LEU A 108 6.48 -1.81 1.32
CA LEU A 108 6.37 -2.90 2.28
C LEU A 108 7.42 -2.74 3.38
N ASP A 109 7.14 -3.31 4.56
CA ASP A 109 8.07 -3.36 5.69
C ASP A 109 8.63 -1.98 6.10
N VAL A 110 7.74 -0.99 6.16
CA VAL A 110 8.07 0.38 6.55
C VAL A 110 7.58 0.68 7.97
N PHE A 111 8.21 1.67 8.58
CA PHE A 111 7.84 2.16 9.90
C PHE A 111 7.02 3.44 9.81
N VAL A 112 6.01 3.55 10.67
CA VAL A 112 5.37 4.83 11.01
C VAL A 112 5.48 5.06 12.52
N SER A 113 5.52 6.32 12.94
CA SER A 113 5.51 6.63 14.37
C SER A 113 4.19 6.21 15.00
N ALA A 114 4.26 5.60 16.19
CA ALA A 114 3.08 5.21 16.96
C ALA A 114 2.20 6.40 17.34
N THR A 115 2.73 7.63 17.30
CA THR A 115 1.93 8.87 17.49
C THR A 115 0.70 8.92 16.57
N SER A 116 0.75 8.29 15.40
CA SER A 116 -0.36 8.20 14.44
C SER A 116 -1.50 7.27 14.88
N LEU A 117 -1.29 6.36 15.83
CA LEU A 117 -2.30 5.42 16.32
C LEU A 117 -3.20 6.07 17.37
N ARG A 118 -4.50 5.78 17.33
CA ARG A 118 -5.45 6.27 18.35
C ARG A 118 -5.14 5.76 19.76
N VAL A 119 -4.66 4.52 19.84
CA VAL A 119 -4.40 3.82 21.11
C VAL A 119 -3.04 4.10 21.72
N ALA A 120 -2.14 4.78 21.00
CA ALA A 120 -0.76 4.96 21.46
C ALA A 120 -0.68 5.96 22.61
N GLU A 121 -0.07 5.54 23.71
CA GLU A 121 0.31 6.42 24.80
C GLU A 121 1.73 6.97 24.61
N PRO A 122 2.04 8.16 25.14
CA PRO A 122 3.41 8.67 25.13
C PRO A 122 4.36 7.70 25.83
N TRP A 123 5.50 7.43 25.20
CA TRP A 123 6.61 6.67 25.77
C TRP A 123 6.29 5.22 26.17
N LYS A 124 5.15 4.68 25.73
CA LYS A 124 4.74 3.30 26.02
C LYS A 124 4.55 2.49 24.74
N PRO A 125 4.81 1.17 24.81
CA PRO A 125 4.47 0.28 23.71
C PRO A 125 2.97 0.33 23.41
N VAL A 126 2.62 -0.01 22.18
CA VAL A 126 1.25 -0.24 21.74
C VAL A 126 0.79 -1.59 22.27
N ASP A 127 -0.20 -1.59 23.16
CA ASP A 127 -0.76 -2.82 23.73
C ASP A 127 -1.25 -3.79 22.64
N GLY A 128 -0.86 -5.06 22.79
CA GLY A 128 -1.26 -6.16 21.90
C GLY A 128 -0.46 -6.31 20.60
N LEU A 129 0.49 -5.40 20.32
CA LEU A 129 1.40 -5.51 19.17
C LEU A 129 2.74 -6.13 19.63
N PRO A 130 3.23 -7.21 19.02
CA PRO A 130 4.48 -7.85 19.45
C PRO A 130 5.70 -6.99 19.12
N ARG A 131 6.83 -7.26 19.78
CA ARG A 131 8.11 -6.62 19.44
C ARG A 131 8.66 -7.18 18.13
N CYS A 132 9.23 -6.28 17.33
CA CYS A 132 10.35 -6.61 16.46
C CYS A 132 11.61 -6.68 17.37
#